data_AF-A0A851DVA7-F1
#
_entry.id   AF-A0A851DVA7-F1
#
_cell.length_a   1.000
_cell.length_b   1.000
_cell.length_c   1.000
_cell.angle_alpha   90.00
_cell.angle_beta   90.00
_cell.angle_gamma   90.00
#
_symmetry.space_group_name_H-M   'P 1'
#
loop_
_entity.id
_entity.type
_entity.pdbx_description
1 polymer ?
#
loop_
_entity_poly.entity_id
_entity_poly.type
_entity_poly.pdbx_seq_one_letter_code
_entity_poly.pdbx_strand_id
1 'polypeptide(L)' 'GFRTCVLTNSWVDDGDGRALTAALLQRLRRHFDLVLESCRLGMRKPEPRIYSHALEALRARPQEV' A
#
# COMPACT_ATOMS: atom_id res chain seq x y z
N GLY A 1 -6.33 -6.15 -18.59
CA GLY A 1 -6.84 -5.39 -17.43
C GLY A 1 -5.70 -4.60 -16.82
N PHE A 2 -5.99 -3.56 -16.04
CA PHE A 2 -4.97 -2.80 -15.32
C PHE A 2 -4.60 -3.52 -14.01
N ARG A 3 -3.31 -3.48 -13.65
CA ARG A 3 -2.87 -3.88 -12.31
C ARG A 3 -3.01 -2.66 -11.38
N THR A 4 -3.64 -2.87 -10.25
CA THR A 4 -4.05 -1.81 -9.31
C THR A 4 -3.32 -1.96 -7.98
N CYS A 5 -2.85 -0.85 -7.42
CA CYS A 5 -2.12 -0.85 -6.16
C CYS A 5 -2.52 0.33 -5.28
N VAL A 6 -2.72 0.06 -3.99
CA VAL A 6 -2.85 1.10 -2.95
C VAL A 6 -1.49 1.28 -2.29
N LEU A 7 -0.89 2.46 -2.43
CA LEU A 7 0.33 2.84 -1.72
C LEU A 7 0.01 3.86 -0.61
N THR A 8 0.02 3.43 0.65
CA THR A 8 -0.45 4.25 1.78
C THR A 8 0.61 4.51 2.84
N ASN A 9 0.68 5.76 3.31
CA ASN A 9 1.37 6.10 4.55
C ASN A 9 0.41 5.77 5.71
N SER A 10 0.60 4.61 6.32
CA SER A 10 -0.25 4.08 7.39
C SER A 10 0.56 3.80 8.65
N TRP A 11 -0.15 3.61 9.77
CA TRP A 11 0.38 3.18 11.05
C TRP A 11 -0.26 1.84 11.46
N VAL A 12 0.33 1.16 12.43
CA VAL A 12 -0.32 0.04 13.11
C VAL A 12 -1.34 0.65 14.07
N ASP A 13 -2.62 0.42 13.83
CA ASP A 13 -3.69 0.88 14.70
C ASP A 13 -3.92 -0.15 15.82
N ASP A 14 -3.45 0.18 17.02
CA ASP A 14 -3.60 -0.58 18.25
C ASP A 14 -4.66 0.00 19.21
N GLY A 15 -5.37 1.04 18.79
CA GLY A 15 -6.42 1.69 19.57
C GLY A 15 -7.82 1.11 19.38
N ASP A 16 -8.83 1.79 19.91
CA ASP A 16 -10.24 1.39 19.83
C ASP A 16 -10.77 1.33 18.38
N GLY A 17 -10.14 2.09 17.48
CA GLY A 17 -10.45 2.12 16.05
C GLY A 17 -9.95 0.92 15.24
N ARG A 18 -9.13 0.03 15.84
CA ARG A 18 -8.43 -1.04 15.11
C ARG A 18 -9.33 -1.92 14.24
N ALA A 19 -10.55 -2.19 14.70
CA ALA A 19 -11.49 -3.05 13.99
C ALA A 19 -11.97 -2.39 12.68
N LEU A 20 -12.22 -1.09 12.71
CA LEU A 20 -12.61 -0.31 11.53
C LEU A 20 -11.45 -0.23 10.53
N THR A 21 -10.25 0.08 11.02
CA THR A 21 -9.03 0.14 10.18
C THR A 21 -8.74 -1.20 9.52
N ALA A 22 -8.86 -2.31 10.28
CA ALA A 22 -8.69 -3.66 9.75
C ALA A 22 -9.75 -4.00 8.69
N ALA A 23 -11.01 -3.66 8.91
CA ALA A 23 -12.09 -3.90 7.95
C ALA A 23 -11.89 -3.10 6.64
N LEU A 24 -11.44 -1.85 6.73
CA LEU A 24 -11.10 -1.03 5.57
C LEU A 24 -9.95 -1.67 4.76
N LEU A 25 -8.84 -2.03 5.43
CA LEU A 25 -7.70 -2.64 4.77
C LEU A 25 -8.05 -4.01 4.15
N GLN A 26 -8.88 -4.82 4.82
CA GLN A 26 -9.41 -6.05 4.24
C GLN A 26 -10.24 -5.76 2.98
N ARG A 27 -11.08 -4.71 3.00
CA ARG A 27 -11.85 -4.34 1.81
C ARG A 27 -10.95 -3.89 0.67
N LEU A 28 -9.90 -3.12 0.92
CA LEU A 28 -8.93 -2.72 -0.10
C LEU A 28 -8.22 -3.94 -0.70
N ARG A 29 -7.73 -4.87 0.14
CA ARG A 29 -7.06 -6.10 -0.34
C ARG A 29 -7.94 -7.02 -1.18
N ARG A 30 -9.28 -6.87 -1.13
CA ARG A 30 -10.22 -7.61 -2.00
C ARG A 30 -10.43 -6.99 -3.38
N HIS A 31 -10.17 -5.69 -3.54
CA HIS A 31 -10.46 -4.96 -4.77
C HIS A 31 -9.21 -4.52 -5.54
N PHE A 32 -8.04 -4.52 -4.87
CA PHE A 32 -6.77 -4.12 -5.45
C PHE A 32 -5.81 -5.31 -5.49
N ASP A 33 -5.00 -5.41 -6.53
CA ASP A 33 -4.01 -6.47 -6.67
C ASP A 33 -2.93 -6.38 -5.58
N LEU A 34 -2.61 -5.15 -5.15
CA LEU A 34 -1.62 -4.87 -4.13
C LEU A 34 -2.08 -3.79 -3.14
N VAL A 35 -1.72 -3.97 -1.87
CA VAL A 35 -1.87 -2.95 -0.82
C VAL A 35 -0.55 -2.87 -0.07
N LEU A 36 0.18 -1.77 -0.29
CA LEU A 36 1.50 -1.50 0.27
C LEU A 36 1.38 -0.47 1.41
N GLU A 37 1.67 -0.94 2.62
CA GLU A 37 1.55 -0.18 3.87
C GLU A 37 2.92 0.28 4.35
N SER A 38 3.14 1.60 4.50
CA SER A 38 4.43 2.14 4.97
C SER A 38 4.90 1.57 6.30
N CYS A 39 3.98 1.32 7.25
CA CYS A 39 4.31 0.77 8.56
C CYS A 39 4.88 -0.66 8.49
N ARG A 40 4.56 -1.40 7.42
CA ARG A 40 5.09 -2.75 7.18
C ARG A 40 6.37 -2.73 6.35
N LEU A 41 6.50 -1.76 5.45
CA LEU A 41 7.65 -1.62 4.57
C LEU A 41 8.85 -0.93 5.21
N GLY A 42 8.65 -0.20 6.32
CA GLY A 42 9.70 0.62 6.93
C GLY A 42 10.15 1.79 6.04
N MET A 43 9.32 2.17 5.07
CA MET A 43 9.54 3.24 4.11
C MET A 43 8.24 4.03 3.99
N ARG A 44 8.30 5.36 3.89
CA ARG A 44 7.11 6.21 3.72
C ARG A 44 7.28 7.19 2.57
N LYS A 45 6.18 7.61 1.94
CA LYS A 45 6.20 8.76 1.04
C LYS A 45 6.61 10.01 1.84
N PRO A 46 7.49 10.89 1.30
CA PRO A 46 7.98 10.93 -0.08
C PRO A 46 9.37 10.29 -0.31
N GLU A 47 9.83 9.34 0.51
CA GLU A 47 11.13 8.69 0.29
C GLU A 47 11.20 7.99 -1.08
N PRO A 48 12.20 8.26 -1.95
CA PRO A 48 12.27 7.70 -3.30
C PRO A 48 12.18 6.15 -3.35
N ARG A 49 12.67 5.51 -2.29
CA ARG A 49 12.74 4.06 -2.12
C ARG A 49 11.36 3.40 -2.17
N ILE A 50 10.33 4.07 -1.62
CA ILE A 50 8.98 3.52 -1.57
C ILE A 50 8.36 3.41 -2.98
N TYR A 51 8.67 4.36 -3.86
CA TYR A 51 8.20 4.35 -5.24
C TYR A 51 8.90 3.27 -6.05
N SER A 52 10.22 3.12 -5.86
CA SER A 52 10.99 2.06 -6.52
C SER A 52 10.47 0.67 -6.11
N HIS A 53 10.21 0.47 -4.82
CA HIS A 53 9.61 -0.75 -4.30
C HIS A 53 8.21 -1.02 -4.86
N ALA A 54 7.37 0.02 -4.97
CA ALA A 54 6.02 -0.11 -5.53
C ALA A 54 6.06 -0.52 -7.02
N LEU A 55 6.97 0.04 -7.81
CA LEU A 55 7.17 -0.31 -9.22
C LEU A 55 7.66 -1.76 -9.38
N GLU A 56 8.60 -2.19 -8.53
CA GLU A 56 9.08 -3.58 -8.50
C GLU A 56 7.94 -4.56 -8.18
N ALA A 57 7.15 -4.27 -7.14
CA ALA A 57 6.00 -5.10 -6.75
C ALA A 57 4.92 -5.15 -7.86
N LEU A 58 4.66 -4.01 -8.51
CA LEU A 58 3.76 -3.92 -9.65
C LEU A 58 4.31 -4.60 -10.90
N ARG A 59 5.63 -4.86 -10.98
CA ARG A 59 6.36 -5.27 -12.18
C ARG A 59 6.08 -4.32 -13.35
N ALA A 60 6.11 -3.03 -13.07
CA ALA A 60 5.83 -1.96 -14.02
C ALA A 60 7.00 -0.98 -14.09
N ARG A 61 7.17 -0.35 -15.25
CA ARG A 61 8.10 0.77 -15.44
C ARG A 61 7.43 2.07 -14.99
N PRO A 62 8.20 3.09 -14.58
CA PRO A 62 7.65 4.38 -14.17
C PRO A 62 6.70 5.02 -15.19
N GLN A 63 6.93 4.81 -16.49
CA GLN A 63 6.13 5.39 -17.57
C GLN A 63 4.79 4.67 -17.79
N GLU A 64 4.54 3.57 -17.08
CA GLU A 64 3.34 2.74 -17.21
C GLU A 64 2.35 2.94 -16.05
N VAL A 65 2.69 3.80 -15.08
CA VAL A 65 1.94 4.05 -13.84
C VAL A 65 1.45 5.50 -13.80
#